data_AF-A0A4R9JAW5-F1
#
_entry.id   AF-A0A4R9JAW5-F1
#
_cell.length_a   1.000
_cell.length_b   1.000
_cell.length_c   1.000
_cell.angle_alpha   90.00
_cell.angle_beta   90.00
_cell.angle_gamma   90.00
#
_symmetry.space_group_name_H-M   'P 1'
#
loop_
_entity.id
_entity.type
_entity.pdbx_description
1 polymer ?
#
loop_
_entity_poly.entity_id
_entity_poly.type
_entity_poly.pdbx_seq_one_letter_code
_entity_poly.pdbx_strand_id
1 'polypeptide(L)'
;MGSNQSVGIVEPKTAVLGDLRLDNGSVLSPTIVAYETYGTLSPNKDNAILICHALSGDAHAAGFHSEADKRPGWWDEYIGPGKSFDTNQYFIISSNVIGGCKGSSGPMSTNPVSGKPYGSSFPFVSIKDMVAAQKLLVESFGIQRLLCVAGGSMGGMQALQWSISYPDALENCIILASSAEHSAMQIAFNEVGRQAILSDPNWNNGLYEESATPRKGLALARMMGHITYLSDHKMREKFGRKPPIGNLLNSDFAVGSYLIYQGESFVDRFDANSYIYVTKALDHFSLGKGQELTKALSPAQCRFLVVSYSSDWLYPPSQSREIVRSLEASDKRVFYVELTTNEGHDSFLLPNQRQEDVIRGFLNMPVNE
;
A
#
# COMPACT_ATOMS: atom_id res chain seq x y z
N MET A 1 13.30 -17.31 -22.82
CA MET A 1 12.17 -17.87 -22.07
C MET A 1 12.71 -18.30 -20.70
N GLY A 2 12.96 -17.34 -19.81
CA GLY A 2 13.32 -17.65 -18.44
C GLY A 2 12.06 -17.98 -17.68
N SER A 3 11.99 -19.15 -17.04
CA SER A 3 10.88 -19.51 -16.16
C SER A 3 10.67 -18.38 -15.14
N ASN A 4 9.47 -17.83 -15.07
CA ASN A 4 9.05 -16.87 -14.04
C ASN A 4 9.06 -17.63 -12.70
N GLN A 5 10.20 -17.66 -12.01
CA GLN A 5 10.35 -18.45 -10.78
C GLN A 5 9.65 -17.71 -9.64
N SER A 6 8.69 -18.40 -9.02
CA SER A 6 8.07 -17.94 -7.78
C SER A 6 9.03 -18.12 -6.61
N VAL A 7 8.87 -17.33 -5.55
CA VAL A 7 9.56 -17.55 -4.26
C VAL A 7 9.06 -18.79 -3.51
N GLY A 8 7.99 -19.43 -4.00
CA GLY A 8 7.44 -20.67 -3.44
C GLY A 8 6.54 -20.42 -2.23
N ILE A 9 6.54 -21.37 -1.29
CA ILE A 9 5.76 -21.27 -0.04
C ILE A 9 6.45 -20.32 0.94
N VAL A 10 5.69 -19.39 1.50
CA VAL A 10 6.14 -18.36 2.43
C VAL A 10 5.32 -18.45 3.71
N GLU A 11 6.01 -18.39 4.84
CA GLU A 11 5.37 -18.43 6.16
C GLU A 11 5.18 -17.00 6.69
N PRO A 12 3.93 -16.58 7.02
CA PRO A 12 3.68 -15.30 7.66
C PRO A 12 4.26 -15.29 9.07
N LYS A 13 4.96 -14.22 9.43
CA LYS A 13 5.59 -14.03 10.74
C LYS A 13 4.98 -12.86 11.47
N THR A 14 5.16 -12.82 12.79
CA THR A 14 4.70 -11.73 13.63
C THR A 14 5.81 -11.30 14.58
N ALA A 15 6.11 -10.01 14.60
CA ALA A 15 7.05 -9.40 15.54
C ALA A 15 6.30 -8.64 16.63
N VAL A 16 6.74 -8.80 17.88
CA VAL A 16 6.29 -8.01 19.03
C VAL A 16 7.40 -7.02 19.34
N LEU A 17 7.17 -5.74 19.05
CA LEU A 17 8.21 -4.70 18.94
C LEU A 17 8.23 -3.72 20.12
N GLY A 18 7.60 -4.08 21.24
CA GLY A 18 7.47 -3.20 22.40
C GLY A 18 6.51 -2.05 22.16
N ASP A 19 6.66 -0.97 22.93
CA ASP A 19 5.72 0.14 22.91
C ASP A 19 6.03 1.12 21.77
N LEU A 20 4.99 1.55 21.05
CA LEU A 20 5.09 2.61 20.06
C LEU A 20 4.22 3.79 20.47
N ARG A 21 4.85 4.94 20.70
CA ARG A 21 4.14 6.20 20.88
C ARG A 21 3.75 6.77 19.52
N LEU A 22 2.46 6.94 19.31
CA LEU A 22 1.88 7.49 18.08
C LEU A 22 1.97 9.01 18.07
N ASP A 23 1.92 9.61 16.88
CA ASP A 23 1.97 11.06 16.66
C ASP A 23 0.86 11.81 17.43
N ASN A 24 -0.30 11.17 17.64
CA ASN A 24 -1.40 11.74 18.41
C ASN A 24 -1.24 11.62 19.94
N GLY A 25 -0.12 11.07 20.42
CA GLY A 25 0.20 10.91 21.83
C GLY A 25 -0.25 9.60 22.47
N SER A 26 -1.11 8.82 21.79
CA SER A 26 -1.51 7.46 22.23
C SER A 26 -0.32 6.49 22.18
N VAL A 27 -0.45 5.34 22.84
CA VAL A 27 0.60 4.31 22.87
C VAL A 27 -0.01 2.96 22.47
N LEU A 28 0.63 2.28 21.52
CA LEU A 28 0.39 0.87 21.23
C LEU A 28 1.34 0.03 22.08
N SER A 29 0.78 -0.83 22.95
CA SER A 29 1.55 -1.66 23.88
C SER A 29 0.94 -3.06 24.02
N PRO A 30 1.60 -4.12 23.51
CA PRO A 30 2.74 -4.06 22.60
C PRO A 30 2.32 -3.69 21.16
N THR A 31 3.26 -3.19 20.39
CA THR A 31 3.15 -3.03 18.94
C THR A 31 3.43 -4.36 18.27
N ILE A 32 2.46 -4.87 17.53
CA ILE A 32 2.53 -6.13 16.79
C ILE A 32 2.60 -5.79 15.30
N VAL A 33 3.55 -6.37 14.59
CA VAL A 33 3.69 -6.22 13.14
C VAL A 33 3.76 -7.59 12.50
N ALA A 34 2.78 -7.89 11.65
CA ALA A 34 2.81 -9.05 10.77
C ALA A 34 3.65 -8.74 9.54
N TYR A 35 4.52 -9.66 9.16
CA TYR A 35 5.46 -9.48 8.06
C TYR A 35 5.85 -10.80 7.39
N GLU A 36 6.37 -10.69 6.19
CA GLU A 36 7.00 -11.76 5.43
C GLU A 36 8.37 -11.31 4.90
N THR A 37 9.22 -12.29 4.62
CA THR A 37 10.57 -12.07 4.11
C THR A 37 10.88 -13.00 2.96
N TYR A 38 11.58 -12.50 1.94
CA TYR A 38 11.90 -13.24 0.72
C TYR A 38 13.39 -13.05 0.38
N GLY A 39 14.07 -14.12 -0.02
CA GLY A 39 15.53 -14.10 -0.22
C GLY A 39 16.31 -14.23 1.10
N THR A 40 17.60 -13.87 1.08
CA THR A 40 18.52 -14.07 2.23
C THR A 40 19.24 -12.78 2.59
N LEU A 41 19.19 -12.40 3.88
CA LEU A 41 19.92 -11.25 4.41
C LEU A 41 21.42 -11.50 4.36
N SER A 42 22.16 -10.57 3.76
CA SER A 42 23.62 -10.66 3.70
C SER A 42 24.23 -10.57 5.11
N PRO A 43 25.43 -11.14 5.35
CA PRO A 43 26.14 -10.98 6.63
C PRO A 43 26.38 -9.52 7.02
N ASN A 44 26.56 -8.65 6.03
CA ASN A 44 26.73 -7.20 6.22
C ASN A 44 25.41 -6.45 6.44
N LYS A 45 24.27 -7.10 6.18
CA LYS A 45 22.91 -6.54 6.26
C LYS A 45 22.69 -5.31 5.38
N ASP A 46 23.32 -5.32 4.20
CA ASP A 46 23.37 -4.24 3.22
C ASP A 46 22.48 -4.47 1.98
N ASN A 47 21.83 -5.65 1.88
CA ASN A 47 21.01 -6.04 0.72
C ASN A 47 19.50 -6.00 0.99
N ALA A 48 19.06 -5.35 2.06
CA ALA A 48 17.67 -5.38 2.51
C ALA A 48 16.79 -4.33 1.80
N ILE A 49 15.65 -4.76 1.27
CA ILE A 49 14.64 -3.89 0.64
C ILE A 49 13.32 -4.00 1.39
N LEU A 50 12.73 -2.87 1.78
CA LEU A 50 11.41 -2.81 2.38
C LEU A 50 10.34 -2.50 1.33
N ILE A 51 9.32 -3.35 1.25
CA ILE A 51 8.16 -3.21 0.37
C ILE A 51 6.95 -2.74 1.19
N CYS A 52 6.50 -1.52 0.91
CA CYS A 52 5.33 -0.91 1.51
C CYS A 52 4.09 -1.19 0.64
N HIS A 53 3.06 -1.81 1.21
CA HIS A 53 1.86 -2.19 0.46
C HIS A 53 0.91 -1.01 0.21
N ALA A 54 0.07 -1.16 -0.82
CA ALA A 54 -1.03 -0.24 -1.14
C ALA A 54 -2.26 -0.46 -0.24
N LEU A 55 -3.33 0.33 -0.39
CA LEU A 55 -4.52 0.28 0.49
C LEU A 55 -5.11 -1.13 0.67
N SER A 56 -5.22 -1.91 -0.40
CA SER A 56 -5.78 -3.27 -0.37
C SER A 56 -4.74 -4.38 -0.20
N GLY A 57 -3.46 -4.03 -0.10
CA GLY A 57 -2.38 -4.99 0.10
C GLY A 57 -2.18 -5.34 1.58
N ASP A 58 -1.24 -6.24 1.82
CA ASP A 58 -0.83 -6.71 3.15
C ASP A 58 0.64 -7.14 3.12
N ALA A 59 1.10 -7.90 4.12
CA ALA A 59 2.47 -8.42 4.17
C ALA A 59 2.80 -9.44 3.07
N HIS A 60 1.79 -10.06 2.46
CA HIS A 60 1.97 -11.14 1.48
C HIS A 60 2.18 -10.58 0.07
N ALA A 61 3.37 -10.02 -0.13
CA ALA A 61 3.78 -9.39 -1.39
C ALA A 61 4.19 -10.40 -2.48
N ALA A 62 4.62 -11.62 -2.13
CA ALA A 62 5.06 -12.62 -3.11
C ALA A 62 4.86 -14.07 -2.61
N GLY A 63 4.91 -15.04 -3.53
CA GLY A 63 4.80 -16.46 -3.19
C GLY A 63 3.40 -16.89 -2.82
N PHE A 64 3.27 -18.01 -2.12
CA PHE A 64 2.00 -18.60 -1.67
C PHE A 64 2.11 -18.98 -0.20
N HIS A 65 1.00 -19.02 0.56
CA HIS A 65 0.99 -19.57 1.92
C HIS A 65 0.81 -21.09 1.92
N SER A 66 0.14 -21.63 0.90
CA SER A 66 -0.06 -23.07 0.74
C SER A 66 -0.06 -23.49 -0.73
N GLU A 67 0.20 -24.78 -1.01
CA GLU A 67 0.08 -25.32 -2.36
C GLU A 67 -1.37 -25.27 -2.91
N ALA A 68 -2.37 -25.08 -2.05
CA ALA A 68 -3.76 -24.95 -2.43
C ALA A 68 -4.16 -23.52 -2.83
N ASP A 69 -3.28 -22.53 -2.58
CA ASP A 69 -3.56 -21.14 -2.88
C ASP A 69 -3.67 -20.93 -4.40
N LYS A 70 -4.73 -20.25 -4.81
CA LYS A 70 -5.03 -20.02 -6.23
C LYS A 70 -4.30 -18.82 -6.83
N ARG A 71 -3.74 -17.96 -5.99
CA ARG A 71 -3.08 -16.71 -6.39
C ARG A 71 -1.89 -16.47 -5.47
N PRO A 72 -0.78 -15.96 -6.03
CA PRO A 72 0.35 -15.59 -5.21
C PRO A 72 0.11 -14.23 -4.54
N GLY A 73 1.11 -13.78 -3.78
CA GLY A 73 1.14 -12.45 -3.17
C GLY A 73 0.95 -11.30 -4.16
N TRP A 74 0.57 -10.14 -3.64
CA TRP A 74 0.00 -9.03 -4.42
C TRP A 74 0.97 -8.35 -5.40
N TRP A 75 2.28 -8.61 -5.28
CA TRP A 75 3.32 -8.09 -6.17
C TRP A 75 4.27 -9.18 -6.68
N ASP A 76 3.83 -10.44 -6.71
CA ASP A 76 4.67 -11.60 -7.05
C ASP A 76 5.39 -11.40 -8.39
N GLU A 77 4.76 -10.82 -9.40
CA GLU A 77 5.35 -10.55 -10.71
C GLU A 77 6.67 -9.74 -10.65
N TYR A 78 6.86 -8.95 -9.60
CA TYR A 78 8.05 -8.12 -9.43
C TYR A 78 9.03 -8.66 -8.38
N ILE A 79 8.63 -9.59 -7.51
CA ILE A 79 9.42 -10.11 -6.40
C ILE A 79 9.67 -11.61 -6.58
N GLY A 80 10.95 -12.00 -6.70
CA GLY A 80 11.35 -13.40 -6.80
C GLY A 80 12.65 -13.61 -7.57
N PRO A 81 13.09 -14.88 -7.74
CA PRO A 81 14.37 -15.19 -8.36
C PRO A 81 14.46 -14.63 -9.78
N GLY A 82 15.40 -13.70 -10.00
CA GLY A 82 15.63 -13.03 -11.29
C GLY A 82 14.62 -11.93 -11.65
N LYS A 83 13.62 -11.65 -10.81
CA LYS A 83 12.64 -10.57 -11.03
C LYS A 83 13.24 -9.19 -10.72
N SER A 84 12.43 -8.14 -10.71
CA SER A 84 12.91 -6.76 -10.50
C SER A 84 13.45 -6.55 -9.09
N PHE A 85 12.75 -7.09 -8.10
CA PHE A 85 13.21 -7.27 -6.74
C PHE A 85 13.73 -8.71 -6.63
N ASP A 86 14.96 -8.91 -7.12
CA ASP A 86 15.57 -10.23 -7.26
C ASP A 86 15.92 -10.84 -5.90
N THR A 87 15.19 -11.88 -5.49
CA THR A 87 15.42 -12.57 -4.21
C THR A 87 16.67 -13.45 -4.20
N ASN A 88 17.35 -13.63 -5.33
CA ASN A 88 18.69 -14.22 -5.36
C ASN A 88 19.76 -13.24 -4.85
N GLN A 89 19.46 -11.94 -4.86
CA GLN A 89 20.41 -10.87 -4.51
C GLN A 89 19.99 -10.12 -3.25
N TYR A 90 18.69 -9.89 -3.08
CA TYR A 90 18.16 -9.03 -2.04
C TYR A 90 17.40 -9.80 -0.97
N PHE A 91 17.38 -9.23 0.23
CA PHE A 91 16.49 -9.62 1.31
C PHE A 91 15.29 -8.69 1.34
N ILE A 92 14.17 -9.17 0.82
CA ILE A 92 12.95 -8.39 0.70
C ILE A 92 12.13 -8.57 1.99
N ILE A 93 11.66 -7.47 2.57
CA ILE A 93 10.78 -7.44 3.73
C ILE A 93 9.46 -6.79 3.29
N SER A 94 8.32 -7.40 3.62
CA SER A 94 7.02 -6.73 3.48
C SER A 94 6.23 -6.91 4.76
N SER A 95 5.62 -5.83 5.26
CA SER A 95 4.87 -5.85 6.51
C SER A 95 3.53 -5.17 6.38
N ASN A 96 2.52 -5.74 7.03
CA ASN A 96 1.20 -5.14 7.10
C ASN A 96 1.26 -3.91 8.02
N VAL A 97 0.63 -2.81 7.62
CA VAL A 97 0.62 -1.58 8.42
C VAL A 97 -0.14 -1.75 9.74
N ILE A 98 0.26 -0.99 10.78
CA ILE A 98 -0.59 -0.78 11.95
C ILE A 98 -1.87 -0.04 11.54
N GLY A 99 -3.00 -0.35 12.18
CA GLY A 99 -4.34 0.02 11.71
C GLY A 99 -4.88 -0.87 10.58
N GLY A 100 -4.05 -1.75 10.00
CA GLY A 100 -4.45 -2.79 9.05
C GLY A 100 -5.27 -3.92 9.70
N CYS A 101 -5.65 -4.91 8.89
CA CYS A 101 -6.48 -6.05 9.31
C CYS A 101 -5.85 -7.43 9.01
N LYS A 102 -4.56 -7.46 8.66
CA LYS A 102 -3.82 -8.68 8.31
C LYS A 102 -2.65 -8.93 9.27
N GLY A 103 -2.98 -9.04 10.56
CA GLY A 103 -2.09 -9.54 11.62
C GLY A 103 -1.36 -8.47 12.45
N SER A 104 -1.06 -7.29 11.91
CA SER A 104 -0.49 -6.18 12.70
C SER A 104 -1.50 -5.55 13.66
N SER A 105 -1.02 -4.81 14.67
CA SER A 105 -1.85 -4.06 15.61
C SER A 105 -2.86 -3.20 14.86
N GLY A 106 -4.15 -3.45 15.08
CA GLY A 106 -5.24 -2.78 14.40
C GLY A 106 -6.56 -2.93 15.17
N PRO A 107 -7.68 -2.46 14.59
CA PRO A 107 -8.99 -2.52 15.24
C PRO A 107 -9.46 -3.95 15.52
N MET A 108 -8.98 -4.95 14.77
CA MET A 108 -9.25 -6.36 15.03
C MET A 108 -8.42 -6.97 16.16
N SER A 109 -7.34 -6.31 16.60
CA SER A 109 -6.50 -6.82 17.68
C SER A 109 -7.27 -6.82 19.00
N THR A 110 -6.98 -7.78 19.88
CA THR A 110 -7.57 -7.84 21.22
C THR A 110 -7.07 -6.67 22.07
N ASN A 111 -7.99 -5.88 22.59
CA ASN A 111 -7.71 -4.87 23.59
C ASN A 111 -7.42 -5.55 24.95
N PRO A 112 -6.25 -5.33 25.56
CA PRO A 112 -5.85 -6.02 26.78
C PRO A 112 -6.70 -5.63 28.00
N VAL A 113 -7.40 -4.48 27.96
CA VAL A 113 -8.27 -4.02 29.05
C VAL A 113 -9.64 -4.68 28.98
N SER A 114 -10.23 -4.78 27.78
CA SER A 114 -11.60 -5.29 27.61
C SER A 114 -11.68 -6.78 27.25
N GLY A 115 -10.58 -7.38 26.77
CA GLY A 115 -10.56 -8.75 26.24
C GLY A 115 -11.30 -8.93 24.91
N LYS A 116 -11.77 -7.84 24.29
CA LYS A 116 -12.49 -7.82 23.01
C LYS A 116 -11.65 -7.13 21.93
N PRO A 117 -11.95 -7.28 20.63
CA PRO A 117 -11.33 -6.45 19.59
C PRO A 117 -11.42 -4.96 19.93
N TYR A 118 -10.39 -4.17 19.60
CA TYR A 118 -10.40 -2.72 19.82
C TYR A 118 -11.59 -2.04 19.14
N GLY A 119 -11.92 -2.45 17.91
CA GLY A 119 -12.92 -1.77 17.09
C GLY A 119 -12.60 -0.28 16.94
N SER A 120 -13.61 0.57 17.13
CA SER A 120 -13.48 2.04 17.11
C SER A 120 -12.68 2.65 18.27
N SER A 121 -12.28 1.85 19.27
CA SER A 121 -11.41 2.32 20.35
C SER A 121 -9.92 2.25 20.01
N PHE A 122 -9.56 1.67 18.86
CA PHE A 122 -8.18 1.70 18.37
C PHE A 122 -7.75 3.16 18.14
N PRO A 123 -6.52 3.57 18.51
CA PRO A 123 -6.09 4.94 18.27
C PRO A 123 -5.97 5.20 16.76
N PHE A 124 -6.26 6.43 16.34
CA PHE A 124 -5.92 6.86 14.98
C PHE A 124 -4.40 6.71 14.75
N VAL A 125 -4.03 6.33 13.54
CA VAL A 125 -2.63 6.19 13.13
C VAL A 125 -2.35 7.08 11.92
N SER A 126 -1.15 7.62 11.84
CA SER A 126 -0.66 8.36 10.67
C SER A 126 0.21 7.46 9.78
N ILE A 127 0.50 7.88 8.54
CA ILE A 127 1.52 7.21 7.71
C ILE A 127 2.89 7.23 8.42
N LYS A 128 3.20 8.29 9.17
CA LYS A 128 4.44 8.38 9.96
C LYS A 128 4.47 7.36 11.09
N ASP A 129 3.35 7.09 11.75
CA ASP A 129 3.25 6.00 12.74
C ASP A 129 3.46 4.62 12.09
N MET A 130 2.89 4.40 10.89
CA MET A 130 3.11 3.16 10.13
C MET A 130 4.59 2.95 9.80
N VAL A 131 5.27 4.01 9.36
CA VAL A 131 6.72 4.00 9.09
C VAL A 131 7.54 3.79 10.36
N ALA A 132 7.13 4.37 11.49
CA ALA A 132 7.80 4.14 12.78
C ALA A 132 7.69 2.66 13.24
N ALA A 133 6.52 2.03 13.05
CA ALA A 133 6.36 0.59 13.31
C ALA A 133 7.25 -0.26 12.38
N GLN A 134 7.35 0.10 11.10
CA GLN A 134 8.26 -0.55 10.16
C GLN A 134 9.73 -0.36 10.57
N LYS A 135 10.11 0.80 11.09
CA LYS A 135 11.48 1.06 11.58
C LYS A 135 11.86 0.11 12.70
N LEU A 136 10.97 -0.08 13.68
CA LEU A 136 11.17 -1.06 14.76
C LEU A 136 11.35 -2.49 14.21
N LEU A 137 10.55 -2.87 13.21
CA LEU A 137 10.69 -4.18 12.55
C LEU A 137 12.06 -4.32 11.87
N VAL A 138 12.48 -3.32 11.09
CA VAL A 138 13.77 -3.33 10.39
C VAL A 138 14.94 -3.39 11.38
N GLU A 139 14.87 -2.64 12.48
CA GLU A 139 15.86 -2.69 13.56
C GLU A 139 15.94 -4.05 14.25
N SER A 140 14.82 -4.80 14.33
CA SER A 140 14.80 -6.13 14.93
C SER A 140 15.63 -7.16 14.15
N PHE A 141 15.84 -6.95 12.84
CA PHE A 141 16.80 -7.72 12.03
C PHE A 141 18.25 -7.25 12.22
N GLY A 142 18.46 -6.16 12.97
CA GLY A 142 19.73 -5.45 13.10
C GLY A 142 20.19 -4.77 11.82
N ILE A 143 19.26 -4.42 10.93
CA ILE A 143 19.53 -3.66 9.70
C ILE A 143 19.59 -2.18 10.07
N GLN A 144 20.73 -1.55 9.86
CA GLN A 144 20.91 -0.11 10.14
C GLN A 144 20.48 0.76 8.95
N ARG A 145 20.73 0.27 7.73
CA ARG A 145 20.45 0.98 6.50
C ARG A 145 19.85 0.02 5.47
N LEU A 146 18.67 0.36 4.97
CA LEU A 146 18.03 -0.37 3.88
C LEU A 146 18.69 0.00 2.56
N LEU A 147 18.89 -0.99 1.69
CA LEU A 147 19.26 -0.74 0.30
C LEU A 147 18.17 0.09 -0.39
N CYS A 148 16.90 -0.25 -0.16
CA CYS A 148 15.78 0.45 -0.78
C CYS A 148 14.51 0.37 0.07
N VAL A 149 13.68 1.41 -0.01
CA VAL A 149 12.26 1.37 0.35
C VAL A 149 11.44 1.59 -0.91
N ALA A 150 10.46 0.73 -1.18
CA ALA A 150 9.66 0.81 -2.41
C ALA A 150 8.17 0.59 -2.12
N GLY A 151 7.32 1.30 -2.85
CA GLY A 151 5.88 1.08 -2.78
C GLY A 151 5.09 1.89 -3.81
N GLY A 152 3.88 1.42 -4.10
CA GLY A 152 2.93 2.09 -4.97
C GLY A 152 1.73 2.65 -4.23
N SER A 153 1.12 3.74 -4.71
CA SER A 153 -0.09 4.31 -4.09
C SER A 153 0.17 4.69 -2.62
N MET A 154 -0.61 4.16 -1.66
CA MET A 154 -0.34 4.25 -0.22
C MET A 154 1.08 3.80 0.16
N GLY A 155 1.61 2.79 -0.52
CA GLY A 155 2.98 2.31 -0.33
C GLY A 155 4.02 3.36 -0.70
N GLY A 156 3.76 4.15 -1.74
CA GLY A 156 4.63 5.26 -2.14
C GLY A 156 4.64 6.41 -1.12
N MET A 157 3.51 6.65 -0.44
CA MET A 157 3.42 7.64 0.65
C MET A 157 4.25 7.21 1.86
N GLN A 158 4.21 5.91 2.20
CA GLN A 158 5.09 5.33 3.23
C GLN A 158 6.57 5.43 2.84
N ALA A 159 6.93 5.08 1.61
CA ALA A 159 8.30 5.18 1.11
C ALA A 159 8.82 6.63 1.12
N LEU A 160 7.98 7.59 0.73
CA LEU A 160 8.29 9.02 0.80
C LEU A 160 8.48 9.47 2.25
N GLN A 161 7.62 9.04 3.17
CA GLN A 161 7.74 9.33 4.60
C GLN A 161 9.03 8.73 5.21
N TRP A 162 9.42 7.52 4.81
CA TRP A 162 10.70 6.91 5.20
C TRP A 162 11.89 7.81 4.85
N SER A 163 11.88 8.37 3.64
CA SER A 163 12.99 9.18 3.13
C SER A 163 13.28 10.45 3.95
N ILE A 164 12.28 10.96 4.67
CA ILE A 164 12.38 12.19 5.48
C ILE A 164 12.42 11.91 6.98
N SER A 165 11.78 10.83 7.46
CA SER A 165 11.81 10.45 8.88
C SER A 165 13.13 9.83 9.28
N TYR A 166 13.74 9.05 8.38
CA TYR A 166 14.95 8.29 8.64
C TYR A 166 15.93 8.45 7.45
N PRO A 167 16.36 9.68 7.13
CA PRO A 167 17.07 9.99 5.89
C PRO A 167 18.40 9.24 5.73
N ASP A 168 19.05 8.85 6.83
CA ASP A 168 20.30 8.09 6.82
C ASP A 168 20.09 6.56 6.79
N ALA A 169 18.85 6.08 7.00
CA ALA A 169 18.53 4.67 7.16
C ALA A 169 18.10 3.99 5.85
N LEU A 170 18.24 4.65 4.70
CA LEU A 170 17.96 4.10 3.38
C LEU A 170 18.88 4.69 2.30
N GLU A 171 19.22 3.90 1.29
CA GLU A 171 20.02 4.36 0.13
C GLU A 171 19.16 4.80 -1.05
N ASN A 172 18.07 4.08 -1.29
CA ASN A 172 17.17 4.31 -2.41
C ASN A 172 15.70 4.37 -1.96
N CYS A 173 14.90 5.16 -2.66
CA CYS A 173 13.46 5.27 -2.47
C CYS A 173 12.74 5.20 -3.83
N ILE A 174 11.86 4.20 -4.00
CA ILE A 174 11.07 3.99 -5.22
C ILE A 174 9.61 4.30 -4.93
N ILE A 175 9.06 5.28 -5.65
CA ILE A 175 7.70 5.80 -5.46
C ILE A 175 6.94 5.58 -6.77
N LEU A 176 5.92 4.72 -6.73
CA LEU A 176 5.12 4.35 -7.91
C LEU A 176 3.68 4.89 -7.73
N ALA A 177 3.08 5.52 -8.74
CA ALA A 177 1.65 5.90 -8.72
C ALA A 177 1.20 6.56 -7.39
N SER A 178 1.93 7.55 -6.89
CA SER A 178 1.73 8.09 -5.54
C SER A 178 1.84 9.62 -5.50
N SER A 179 1.65 10.20 -4.31
CA SER A 179 1.56 11.63 -4.07
C SER A 179 2.15 12.03 -2.72
N ALA A 180 2.55 13.29 -2.59
CA ALA A 180 2.95 13.91 -1.33
C ALA A 180 1.76 14.29 -0.42
N GLU A 181 0.56 14.35 -1.00
CA GLU A 181 -0.71 14.60 -0.31
C GLU A 181 -1.89 14.18 -1.18
N HIS A 182 -3.04 13.87 -0.58
CA HIS A 182 -4.26 13.61 -1.34
C HIS A 182 -4.90 14.90 -1.89
N SER A 183 -5.42 14.80 -3.11
CA SER A 183 -6.32 15.78 -3.71
C SER A 183 -7.71 15.71 -3.08
N ALA A 184 -8.50 16.76 -3.29
CA ALA A 184 -9.91 16.77 -2.86
C ALA A 184 -10.72 15.60 -3.46
N MET A 185 -10.39 15.16 -4.68
CA MET A 185 -11.07 14.03 -5.32
C MET A 185 -10.75 12.70 -4.62
N GLN A 186 -9.48 12.45 -4.30
CA GLN A 186 -9.06 11.26 -3.55
C GLN A 186 -9.72 11.21 -2.16
N ILE A 187 -9.74 12.34 -1.44
CA ILE A 187 -10.40 12.48 -0.14
C ILE A 187 -11.91 12.22 -0.26
N ALA A 188 -12.57 12.75 -1.30
CA ALA A 188 -14.00 12.56 -1.49
C ALA A 188 -14.37 11.09 -1.71
N PHE A 189 -13.61 10.34 -2.50
CA PHE A 189 -13.84 8.90 -2.69
C PHE A 189 -13.69 8.12 -1.38
N ASN A 190 -12.64 8.41 -0.63
CA ASN A 190 -12.41 7.79 0.67
C ASN A 190 -13.53 8.13 1.66
N GLU A 191 -13.96 9.39 1.72
CA GLU A 191 -15.05 9.83 2.61
C GLU A 191 -16.38 9.18 2.26
N VAL A 192 -16.74 9.06 0.97
CA VAL A 192 -17.95 8.33 0.56
C VAL A 192 -17.87 6.86 1.00
N GLY A 193 -16.72 6.21 0.85
CA GLY A 193 -16.53 4.84 1.35
C GLY A 193 -16.68 4.74 2.87
N ARG A 194 -16.13 5.69 3.63
CA ARG A 194 -16.32 5.75 5.08
C ARG A 194 -17.78 5.96 5.46
N GLN A 195 -18.49 6.89 4.81
CA GLN A 195 -19.91 7.13 5.08
C GLN A 195 -20.78 5.90 4.75
N ALA A 196 -20.44 5.14 3.71
CA ALA A 196 -21.11 3.88 3.41
C ALA A 196 -20.99 2.86 4.55
N ILE A 197 -19.80 2.76 5.18
CA ILE A 197 -19.57 1.92 6.36
C ILE A 197 -20.33 2.47 7.58
N LEU A 198 -20.16 3.75 7.88
CA LEU A 198 -20.74 4.38 9.09
C LEU A 198 -22.28 4.36 9.09
N SER A 199 -22.91 4.38 7.92
CA SER A 199 -24.37 4.30 7.76
C SER A 199 -24.91 2.87 7.68
N ASP A 200 -24.04 1.84 7.64
CA ASP A 200 -24.48 0.45 7.69
C ASP A 200 -25.09 0.16 9.07
N PRO A 201 -26.33 -0.37 9.16
CA PRO A 201 -26.97 -0.69 10.44
C PRO A 201 -26.13 -1.62 11.33
N ASN A 202 -25.27 -2.44 10.72
CA ASN A 202 -24.41 -3.37 11.43
C ASN A 202 -23.09 -2.73 11.91
N TRP A 203 -22.80 -1.46 11.60
CA TRP A 203 -21.57 -0.81 12.05
C TRP A 203 -21.47 -0.72 13.59
N ASN A 204 -22.60 -0.56 14.28
CA ASN A 204 -22.67 -0.55 15.75
C ASN A 204 -21.58 0.33 16.41
N ASN A 205 -21.42 1.57 15.94
CA ASN A 205 -20.37 2.51 16.41
C ASN A 205 -18.94 1.94 16.34
N GLY A 206 -18.67 1.01 15.43
CA GLY A 206 -17.38 0.33 15.25
C GLY A 206 -17.12 -0.79 16.25
N LEU A 207 -18.13 -1.19 17.03
CA LEU A 207 -18.08 -2.29 18.00
C LEU A 207 -18.95 -3.48 17.55
N TYR A 208 -18.94 -3.79 16.26
CA TYR A 208 -19.71 -4.88 15.68
C TYR A 208 -19.14 -6.26 16.04
N GLU A 209 -20.03 -7.25 16.08
CA GLU A 209 -19.65 -8.66 16.29
C GLU A 209 -19.30 -9.33 14.95
N GLU A 210 -18.52 -10.41 14.98
CA GLU A 210 -18.15 -11.18 13.77
C GLU A 210 -19.38 -11.69 13.00
N SER A 211 -20.45 -12.02 13.72
CA SER A 211 -21.72 -12.49 13.17
C SER A 211 -22.51 -11.40 12.45
N ALA A 212 -22.21 -10.12 12.71
CA ALA A 212 -22.97 -8.96 12.26
C ALA A 212 -22.05 -7.81 11.85
N THR A 213 -21.15 -8.08 10.89
CA THR A 213 -20.25 -7.05 10.34
C THR A 213 -20.97 -6.12 9.34
N PRO A 214 -20.51 -4.87 9.14
CA PRO A 214 -21.05 -3.88 8.18
C PRO A 214 -20.68 -4.23 6.72
N ARG A 215 -21.03 -5.44 6.30
CA ARG A 215 -20.64 -6.03 5.00
C ARG A 215 -21.12 -5.20 3.83
N LYS A 216 -22.32 -4.61 3.91
CA LYS A 216 -22.89 -3.82 2.80
C LYS A 216 -22.14 -2.50 2.64
N GLY A 217 -21.91 -1.80 3.75
CA GLY A 217 -21.13 -0.57 3.77
C GLY A 217 -19.72 -0.77 3.23
N LEU A 218 -19.04 -1.84 3.67
CA LEU A 218 -17.69 -2.17 3.20
C LEU A 218 -17.68 -2.57 1.71
N ALA A 219 -18.67 -3.33 1.24
CA ALA A 219 -18.80 -3.68 -0.18
C ALA A 219 -18.98 -2.43 -1.05
N LEU A 220 -19.81 -1.47 -0.60
CA LEU A 220 -20.00 -0.19 -1.30
C LEU A 220 -18.71 0.64 -1.33
N ALA A 221 -17.99 0.73 -0.21
CA ALA A 221 -16.69 1.39 -0.15
C ALA A 221 -15.70 0.77 -1.14
N ARG A 222 -15.65 -0.56 -1.22
CA ARG A 222 -14.78 -1.27 -2.15
C ARG A 222 -15.20 -1.12 -3.61
N MET A 223 -16.51 -1.12 -3.88
CA MET A 223 -17.04 -0.87 -5.20
C MET A 223 -16.58 0.49 -5.72
N MET A 224 -16.62 1.51 -4.87
CA MET A 224 -16.11 2.85 -5.21
C MET A 224 -14.63 2.80 -5.60
N GLY A 225 -13.79 2.08 -4.84
CA GLY A 225 -12.38 1.87 -5.19
C GLY A 225 -12.18 1.13 -6.52
N HIS A 226 -12.97 0.09 -6.83
CA HIS A 226 -12.84 -0.60 -8.12
C HIS A 226 -13.20 0.27 -9.33
N ILE A 227 -14.14 1.22 -9.16
CA ILE A 227 -14.45 2.20 -10.19
C ILE A 227 -13.22 3.09 -10.43
N THR A 228 -12.50 3.46 -9.36
CA THR A 228 -11.35 4.37 -9.48
C THR A 228 -10.07 3.71 -9.98
N TYR A 229 -9.96 2.39 -9.90
CA TYR A 229 -8.72 1.69 -10.26
C TYR A 229 -8.60 1.36 -11.74
N LEU A 230 -9.72 1.36 -12.47
CA LEU A 230 -9.77 1.12 -13.91
C LEU A 230 -9.68 2.42 -14.70
N SER A 231 -9.02 2.39 -15.86
CA SER A 231 -9.10 3.48 -16.83
C SER A 231 -10.50 3.58 -17.46
N ASP A 232 -10.85 4.78 -17.96
CA ASP A 232 -12.10 4.99 -18.72
C ASP A 232 -12.20 4.03 -19.92
N HIS A 233 -11.09 3.81 -20.62
CA HIS A 233 -11.03 2.87 -21.74
C HIS A 233 -11.39 1.44 -21.31
N LYS A 234 -10.80 0.94 -20.21
CA LYS A 234 -11.09 -0.41 -19.70
C LYS A 234 -12.52 -0.53 -19.18
N MET A 235 -13.05 0.52 -18.54
CA MET A 235 -14.44 0.56 -18.11
C MET A 235 -15.39 0.48 -19.32
N ARG A 236 -15.10 1.23 -20.39
CA ARG A 236 -15.88 1.21 -21.64
C ARG A 236 -15.77 -0.14 -22.35
N GLU A 237 -14.58 -0.70 -22.48
CA GLU A 237 -14.31 -1.98 -23.14
C GLU A 237 -15.06 -3.12 -22.42
N LYS A 238 -14.98 -3.16 -21.08
CA LYS A 238 -15.53 -4.24 -20.27
C LYS A 238 -17.05 -4.22 -20.18
N PHE A 239 -17.67 -3.04 -20.13
CA PHE A 239 -19.11 -2.92 -19.88
C PHE A 239 -19.92 -2.40 -21.08
N GLY A 240 -19.27 -1.77 -22.06
CA GLY A 240 -19.94 -1.22 -23.23
C GLY A 240 -20.99 -0.16 -22.88
N ARG A 241 -22.13 -0.20 -23.59
CA ARG A 241 -23.32 0.65 -23.38
C ARG A 241 -24.65 -0.10 -23.52
N LYS A 242 -24.62 -1.45 -23.59
CA LYS A 242 -25.86 -2.21 -23.82
C LYS A 242 -26.72 -2.12 -22.54
N PRO A 243 -27.99 -1.70 -22.65
CA PRO A 243 -28.88 -1.68 -21.49
C PRO A 243 -29.07 -3.10 -20.95
N PRO A 244 -29.25 -3.28 -19.64
CA PRO A 244 -29.47 -4.58 -19.06
C PRO A 244 -30.81 -5.15 -19.54
N ILE A 245 -30.87 -6.48 -19.63
CA ILE A 245 -32.10 -7.20 -19.94
C ILE A 245 -32.81 -7.47 -18.60
N GLY A 246 -33.99 -6.87 -18.38
CA GLY A 246 -34.83 -7.10 -17.18
C GLY A 246 -35.63 -5.86 -16.74
N ASN A 247 -35.90 -5.73 -15.44
CA ASN A 247 -36.61 -4.58 -14.82
C ASN A 247 -35.79 -3.99 -13.64
N LEU A 248 -36.19 -2.85 -13.07
CA LEU A 248 -35.42 -2.15 -12.02
C LEU A 248 -35.00 -3.00 -10.79
N LEU A 249 -35.66 -4.14 -10.54
CA LEU A 249 -35.34 -5.08 -9.47
C LEU A 249 -34.46 -6.26 -9.92
N ASN A 250 -34.43 -6.56 -11.23
CA ASN A 250 -33.80 -7.74 -11.84
C ASN A 250 -32.86 -7.41 -13.02
N SER A 251 -32.67 -6.13 -13.37
CA SER A 251 -31.83 -5.64 -14.47
C SER A 251 -30.70 -4.79 -13.92
N ASP A 252 -29.73 -5.45 -13.32
CA ASP A 252 -28.44 -4.82 -13.10
C ASP A 252 -27.74 -4.70 -14.45
N PHE A 253 -27.23 -3.50 -14.78
CA PHE A 253 -26.18 -3.44 -15.81
C PHE A 253 -25.09 -4.44 -15.44
N ALA A 254 -24.46 -5.08 -16.44
CA ALA A 254 -23.33 -5.98 -16.20
C ALA A 254 -22.23 -5.32 -15.34
N VAL A 255 -22.11 -3.98 -15.37
CA VAL A 255 -21.25 -3.21 -14.47
C VAL A 255 -21.71 -3.25 -13.01
N GLY A 256 -23.02 -3.14 -12.74
CA GLY A 256 -23.59 -3.24 -11.40
C GLY A 256 -23.33 -4.60 -10.76
N SER A 257 -23.69 -5.69 -11.45
CA SER A 257 -23.46 -7.05 -10.93
C SER A 257 -21.97 -7.36 -10.75
N TYR A 258 -21.11 -6.92 -11.67
CA TYR A 258 -19.65 -7.10 -11.55
C TYR A 258 -19.10 -6.37 -10.33
N LEU A 259 -19.50 -5.11 -10.14
CA LEU A 259 -19.01 -4.29 -9.04
C LEU A 259 -19.47 -4.82 -7.67
N ILE A 260 -20.71 -5.32 -7.59
CA ILE A 260 -21.24 -5.99 -6.38
C ILE A 260 -20.41 -7.25 -6.08
N TYR A 261 -20.19 -8.11 -7.08
CA TYR A 261 -19.40 -9.33 -6.90
C TYR A 261 -17.95 -9.06 -6.46
N GLN A 262 -17.29 -8.05 -7.06
CA GLN A 262 -15.95 -7.64 -6.62
C GLN A 262 -15.96 -7.06 -5.20
N GLY A 263 -17.02 -6.36 -4.81
CA GLY A 263 -17.25 -5.91 -3.44
C GLY A 263 -17.29 -7.07 -2.45
N GLU A 264 -18.09 -8.12 -2.72
CA GLU A 264 -18.25 -9.27 -1.82
C GLU A 264 -16.94 -10.02 -1.56
N SER A 265 -16.13 -10.29 -2.61
CA SER A 265 -14.85 -11.00 -2.46
C SER A 265 -13.79 -10.26 -1.62
N PHE A 266 -13.95 -8.93 -1.48
CA PHE A 266 -13.10 -8.09 -0.66
C PHE A 266 -13.56 -8.05 0.79
N VAL A 267 -14.88 -8.03 1.02
CA VAL A 267 -15.45 -8.04 2.37
C VAL A 267 -14.98 -9.26 3.17
N ASP A 268 -14.78 -10.40 2.52
CA ASP A 268 -14.30 -11.62 3.20
C ASP A 268 -12.83 -11.54 3.64
N ARG A 269 -12.07 -10.56 3.12
CA ARG A 269 -10.64 -10.41 3.39
C ARG A 269 -10.27 -9.10 4.06
N PHE A 270 -11.22 -8.20 4.31
CA PHE A 270 -10.95 -6.86 4.81
C PHE A 270 -11.89 -6.47 5.94
N ASP A 271 -11.43 -5.58 6.81
CA ASP A 271 -12.20 -5.10 7.96
C ASP A 271 -12.65 -3.64 7.77
N ALA A 272 -13.86 -3.33 8.22
CA ALA A 272 -14.47 -2.03 8.00
C ALA A 272 -13.88 -0.92 8.87
N ASN A 273 -13.57 -1.20 10.14
CA ASN A 273 -12.82 -0.27 10.99
C ASN A 273 -11.44 -0.02 10.36
N SER A 274 -10.74 -1.07 9.93
CA SER A 274 -9.42 -0.94 9.32
C SER A 274 -9.43 -0.06 8.07
N TYR A 275 -10.43 -0.23 7.19
CA TYR A 275 -10.65 0.66 6.06
C TYR A 275 -10.76 2.14 6.49
N ILE A 276 -11.54 2.43 7.55
CA ILE A 276 -11.68 3.79 8.07
C ILE A 276 -10.34 4.32 8.59
N TYR A 277 -9.63 3.56 9.44
CA TYR A 277 -8.34 4.00 10.00
C TYR A 277 -7.29 4.27 8.92
N VAL A 278 -7.12 3.34 7.98
CA VAL A 278 -6.09 3.44 6.94
C VAL A 278 -6.41 4.56 5.94
N THR A 279 -7.68 4.70 5.52
CA THR A 279 -8.06 5.81 4.62
C THR A 279 -8.01 7.18 5.31
N LYS A 280 -8.23 7.25 6.63
CA LYS A 280 -7.98 8.46 7.42
C LYS A 280 -6.48 8.79 7.45
N ALA A 281 -5.61 7.81 7.67
CA ALA A 281 -4.16 8.02 7.64
C ALA A 281 -3.69 8.59 6.29
N LEU A 282 -4.24 8.06 5.20
CA LEU A 282 -4.01 8.52 3.84
C LEU A 282 -4.47 9.97 3.60
N ASP A 283 -5.72 10.28 3.95
CA ASP A 283 -6.29 11.62 3.71
C ASP A 283 -5.66 12.71 4.58
N HIS A 284 -5.18 12.36 5.77
CA HIS A 284 -4.50 13.28 6.67
C HIS A 284 -2.98 13.39 6.43
N PHE A 285 -2.41 12.55 5.56
CA PHE A 285 -1.02 12.69 5.16
C PHE A 285 -0.88 13.86 4.17
N SER A 286 -0.07 14.85 4.55
CA SER A 286 0.38 15.90 3.64
C SER A 286 1.79 16.34 4.01
N LEU A 287 2.65 16.36 2.99
CA LEU A 287 3.93 17.06 3.02
C LEU A 287 3.87 18.44 2.35
N GLY A 288 2.66 18.88 1.98
CA GLY A 288 2.41 20.11 1.23
C GLY A 288 2.73 20.00 -0.26
N LYS A 289 2.87 21.15 -0.90
CA LYS A 289 3.23 21.32 -2.33
C LYS A 289 4.11 22.56 -2.52
N GLY A 290 4.76 22.68 -3.69
CA GLY A 290 5.70 23.76 -3.95
C GLY A 290 6.77 23.91 -2.86
N GLN A 291 6.91 25.11 -2.29
CA GLN A 291 7.95 25.40 -1.29
C GLN A 291 7.80 24.60 0.01
N GLU A 292 6.57 24.28 0.42
CA GLU A 292 6.33 23.47 1.63
C GLU A 292 6.85 22.05 1.42
N LEU A 293 6.56 21.46 0.27
CA LEU A 293 7.06 20.13 -0.09
C LEU A 293 8.57 20.11 -0.29
N THR A 294 9.13 21.11 -0.98
CA THR A 294 10.59 21.27 -1.13
C THR A 294 11.26 21.27 0.25
N LYS A 295 10.75 22.08 1.20
CA LYS A 295 11.26 22.12 2.57
C LYS A 295 11.13 20.76 3.28
N ALA A 296 9.97 20.10 3.16
CA ALA A 296 9.72 18.80 3.76
C ALA A 296 10.67 17.70 3.25
N LEU A 297 11.03 17.73 1.96
CA LEU A 297 11.93 16.76 1.32
C LEU A 297 13.43 17.10 1.47
N SER A 298 13.76 18.31 1.93
CA SER A 298 15.15 18.74 2.11
C SER A 298 16.02 17.86 3.02
N PRO A 299 15.50 17.14 4.05
CA PRO A 299 16.33 16.24 4.87
C PRO A 299 16.79 14.97 4.14
N ALA A 300 16.08 14.54 3.09
CA ALA A 300 16.35 13.26 2.44
C ALA A 300 17.76 13.18 1.84
N GLN A 301 18.42 12.04 2.02
CA GLN A 301 19.78 11.76 1.50
C GLN A 301 19.81 10.65 0.44
N CYS A 302 18.75 9.83 0.40
CA CYS A 302 18.63 8.73 -0.55
C CYS A 302 18.46 9.22 -2.00
N ARG A 303 18.67 8.30 -2.94
CA ARG A 303 18.32 8.49 -4.35
C ARG A 303 16.86 8.11 -4.59
N PHE A 304 16.19 8.84 -5.47
CA PHE A 304 14.77 8.64 -5.76
C PHE A 304 14.56 8.10 -7.18
N LEU A 305 13.65 7.16 -7.30
CA LEU A 305 12.98 6.81 -8.56
C LEU A 305 11.50 7.07 -8.39
N VAL A 306 10.95 7.96 -9.20
CA VAL A 306 9.52 8.26 -9.23
C VAL A 306 8.95 7.75 -10.55
N VAL A 307 7.93 6.89 -10.47
CA VAL A 307 7.27 6.31 -11.63
C VAL A 307 5.78 6.65 -11.60
N SER A 308 5.29 7.20 -12.71
CA SER A 308 3.87 7.47 -12.91
C SER A 308 3.34 6.75 -14.13
N TYR A 309 2.02 6.70 -14.27
CA TYR A 309 1.35 5.89 -15.29
C TYR A 309 0.37 6.77 -16.07
N SER A 310 0.45 6.76 -17.40
CA SER A 310 -0.26 7.73 -18.25
C SER A 310 -1.78 7.67 -18.11
N SER A 311 -2.33 6.49 -17.80
CA SER A 311 -3.77 6.28 -17.62
C SER A 311 -4.24 6.37 -16.17
N ASP A 312 -3.32 6.55 -15.22
CA ASP A 312 -3.68 6.74 -13.82
C ASP A 312 -4.30 8.13 -13.65
N TRP A 313 -5.55 8.15 -13.21
CA TRP A 313 -6.29 9.35 -12.92
C TRP A 313 -6.61 9.50 -11.43
N LEU A 314 -6.39 8.44 -10.64
CA LEU A 314 -6.53 8.49 -9.18
C LEU A 314 -5.29 9.13 -8.56
N TYR A 315 -4.10 8.71 -8.98
CA TYR A 315 -2.80 9.32 -8.67
C TYR A 315 -2.12 9.77 -9.96
N PRO A 316 -2.61 10.87 -10.57
CA PRO A 316 -2.18 11.25 -11.91
C PRO A 316 -0.69 11.62 -11.96
N PRO A 317 -0.05 11.52 -13.14
CA PRO A 317 1.35 11.91 -13.33
C PRO A 317 1.70 13.31 -12.84
N SER A 318 0.74 14.24 -12.74
CA SER A 318 0.95 15.56 -12.13
C SER A 318 1.35 15.49 -10.66
N GLN A 319 0.84 14.55 -9.87
CA GLN A 319 1.21 14.37 -8.46
C GLN A 319 2.66 13.87 -8.34
N SER A 320 3.07 12.92 -9.19
CA SER A 320 4.45 12.47 -9.25
C SER A 320 5.41 13.58 -9.72
N ARG A 321 5.00 14.38 -10.72
CA ARG A 321 5.79 15.54 -11.16
C ARG A 321 5.98 16.59 -10.07
N GLU A 322 5.00 16.78 -9.20
CA GLU A 322 5.13 17.70 -8.05
C GLU A 322 6.21 17.22 -7.08
N ILE A 323 6.25 15.92 -6.76
CA ILE A 323 7.32 15.33 -5.95
C ILE A 323 8.68 15.56 -6.61
N VAL A 324 8.81 15.24 -7.91
CA VAL A 324 10.07 15.38 -8.67
C VAL A 324 10.56 16.83 -8.66
N ARG A 325 9.68 17.79 -8.96
CA ARG A 325 10.03 19.22 -8.93
C ARG A 325 10.54 19.67 -7.57
N SER A 326 9.91 19.21 -6.49
CA SER A 326 10.35 19.55 -5.13
C SER A 326 11.65 18.86 -4.74
N LEU A 327 11.92 17.65 -5.24
CA LEU A 327 13.20 16.96 -5.07
C LEU A 327 14.33 17.70 -5.83
N GLU A 328 14.08 18.09 -7.09
CA GLU A 328 15.02 18.89 -7.89
C GLU A 328 15.33 20.24 -7.21
N ALA A 329 14.29 20.93 -6.73
CA ALA A 329 14.43 22.20 -6.00
C ALA A 329 15.16 22.06 -4.65
N SER A 330 15.24 20.84 -4.11
CA SER A 330 15.97 20.50 -2.89
C SER A 330 17.33 19.84 -3.16
N ASP A 331 17.82 19.91 -4.41
CA ASP A 331 19.08 19.33 -4.86
C ASP A 331 19.22 17.83 -4.54
N LYS A 332 18.12 17.08 -4.76
CA LYS A 332 18.06 15.63 -4.52
C LYS A 332 18.26 14.86 -5.81
N ARG A 333 18.94 13.72 -5.72
CA ARG A 333 19.13 12.79 -6.82
C ARG A 333 17.81 12.10 -7.13
N VAL A 334 17.18 12.44 -8.25
CA VAL A 334 15.87 11.90 -8.64
C VAL A 334 15.85 11.52 -10.12
N PHE A 335 15.28 10.35 -10.41
CA PHE A 335 14.87 9.95 -11.76
C PHE A 335 13.34 9.91 -11.84
N TYR A 336 12.80 10.34 -12.96
CA TYR A 336 11.36 10.30 -13.23
C TYR A 336 11.07 9.55 -14.52
N VAL A 337 10.12 8.63 -14.47
CA VAL A 337 9.63 7.89 -15.64
C VAL A 337 8.10 7.91 -15.65
N GLU A 338 7.52 8.33 -16.77
CA GLU A 338 6.09 8.12 -17.05
C GLU A 338 5.94 6.91 -17.97
N LEU A 339 5.28 5.85 -17.47
CA LEU A 339 4.99 4.64 -18.22
C LEU A 339 3.64 4.76 -18.92
N THR A 340 3.60 4.48 -20.22
CA THR A 340 2.35 4.45 -20.98
C THR A 340 1.58 3.17 -20.64
N THR A 341 0.37 3.32 -20.10
CA THR A 341 -0.51 2.22 -19.68
C THR A 341 -1.95 2.49 -20.05
N ASN A 342 -2.79 1.45 -20.02
CA ASN A 342 -4.23 1.52 -20.28
C ASN A 342 -5.08 1.04 -19.10
N GLU A 343 -4.46 0.69 -17.97
CA GLU A 343 -5.10 -0.06 -16.89
C GLU A 343 -5.71 0.85 -15.83
N GLY A 344 -5.20 2.07 -15.66
CA GLY A 344 -5.60 2.98 -14.58
C GLY A 344 -4.61 2.93 -13.42
N HIS A 345 -5.12 3.06 -12.19
CA HIS A 345 -4.29 3.19 -10.99
C HIS A 345 -3.45 1.95 -10.68
N ASP A 346 -4.04 0.76 -10.83
CA ASP A 346 -3.37 -0.51 -10.48
C ASP A 346 -2.29 -0.93 -11.49
N SER A 347 -1.92 -0.06 -12.44
CA SER A 347 -0.89 -0.32 -13.45
C SER A 347 0.43 -0.82 -12.84
N PHE A 348 0.80 -0.35 -11.64
CA PHE A 348 2.06 -0.73 -10.98
C PHE A 348 2.08 -2.18 -10.45
N LEU A 349 0.91 -2.80 -10.30
CA LEU A 349 0.75 -4.18 -9.83
C LEU A 349 0.82 -5.20 -10.98
N LEU A 350 0.58 -4.75 -12.21
CA LEU A 350 0.42 -5.62 -13.37
C LEU A 350 1.75 -5.84 -14.08
N PRO A 351 1.99 -7.01 -14.70
CA PRO A 351 3.22 -7.28 -15.45
C PRO A 351 3.51 -6.20 -16.49
N ASN A 352 4.70 -5.60 -16.45
CA ASN A 352 5.14 -4.59 -17.40
C ASN A 352 6.66 -4.61 -17.53
N GLN A 353 7.17 -5.09 -18.67
CA GLN A 353 8.60 -5.22 -18.92
C GLN A 353 9.37 -3.90 -18.73
N ARG A 354 8.79 -2.77 -19.14
CA ARG A 354 9.45 -1.47 -19.00
C ARG A 354 9.55 -1.05 -17.54
N GLN A 355 8.53 -1.34 -16.73
CA GLN A 355 8.60 -1.15 -15.28
C GLN A 355 9.71 -2.01 -14.68
N GLU A 356 9.79 -3.27 -15.07
CA GLU A 356 10.82 -4.18 -14.57
C GLU A 356 12.23 -3.68 -14.90
N ASP A 357 12.45 -3.25 -16.14
CA ASP A 357 13.74 -2.76 -16.60
C ASP A 357 14.15 -1.47 -15.87
N VAL A 358 13.20 -0.56 -15.61
CA VAL A 358 13.47 0.68 -14.87
C VAL A 358 13.81 0.39 -13.40
N ILE A 359 13.05 -0.48 -12.72
CA ILE A 359 13.33 -0.85 -11.33
C ILE A 359 14.68 -1.56 -11.22
N ARG A 360 14.91 -2.58 -12.06
CA ARG A 360 16.17 -3.35 -12.06
C ARG A 360 17.37 -2.46 -12.40
N GLY A 361 17.23 -1.60 -13.41
CA GLY A 361 18.28 -0.65 -13.79
C GLY A 361 18.62 0.29 -12.63
N PHE A 362 17.61 0.85 -11.96
CA PHE A 362 17.80 1.76 -10.84
C PHE A 362 18.46 1.09 -9.63
N LEU A 363 18.05 -0.14 -9.27
CA LEU A 363 18.66 -0.87 -8.15
C LEU A 363 20.10 -1.31 -8.42
N ASN A 364 20.47 -1.51 -9.69
CA ASN A 364 21.83 -1.90 -10.09
C ASN A 364 22.77 -0.70 -10.32
N MET A 365 22.26 0.53 -10.36
CA MET A 365 23.11 1.72 -10.53
C MET A 365 23.92 1.97 -9.24
N PRO A 366 25.25 2.12 -9.31
CA PRO A 366 26.06 2.45 -8.14
C PRO A 366 25.61 3.76 -7.49
N VAL A 367 25.77 3.85 -6.16
CA VAL A 367 25.30 4.98 -5.33
C VAL A 367 26.24 6.20 -5.42
N ASN A 368 27.44 6.04 -5.99
CA ASN A 368 28.55 7.00 -5.93
C ASN A 368 28.90 7.70 -7.25
N GLU A 369 28.05 7.62 -8.28
CA GLU A 369 28.21 8.39 -9.53
C GLU A 369 27.06 9.36 -9.77
#